data_AF-A0A8C1QGY9-F1
#
_entry.id   AF-A0A8C1QGY9-F1
#
_cell.length_a   1.000
_cell.length_b   1.000
_cell.length_c   1.000
_cell.angle_alpha   90.00
_cell.angle_beta   90.00
_cell.angle_gamma   90.00
#
_symmetry.space_group_name_H-M   'P 1'
#
loop_
_entity.id
_entity.type
_entity.pdbx_description
1 polymer ?
#
loop_
_entity_poly.entity_id
_entity_poly.type
_entity_poly.pdbx_seq_one_letter_code
_entity_poly.pdbx_strand_id
1 'polypeptide(L)'
;MADDQADEVPTLPCILVTSCDPGFKEEELIRQILGLESLPQASKTEERVSWYPWTINNKYYTANVSLCVVSSPFDMNIEVARSMQAFIVYFDSKTKDSLNSVNSWLSVVEDLAPEVLILVCDHACDSGVSKQEAQQWCLAHAFELVELNPQDLPDEDDDFPESTGVKRIVQALNANVWSSVEMKDEHSQGFGLMSSLVASRHNNPRPSQETLVNPMIDIDIQELANLTAGDADVENFERLFTKLKEMKDKASSLPHEQRKVHAEKVAKAFWMAIGGDQDEIDGLSSGEES
;
A
#
# COMPACT_ATOMS: atom_id res chain seq x y z
N MET A 1 -15.46 46.23 6.72
CA MET A 1 -15.73 44.97 6.01
C MET A 1 -14.90 43.96 6.77
N ALA A 2 -15.57 43.18 7.62
CA ALA A 2 -14.91 42.14 8.40
C ALA A 2 -14.65 40.98 7.45
N ASP A 3 -13.39 40.61 7.33
CA ASP A 3 -12.93 39.41 6.64
C ASP A 3 -13.25 38.25 7.58
N ASP A 4 -14.37 37.56 7.35
CA ASP A 4 -14.66 36.28 7.99
C ASP A 4 -13.73 35.24 7.34
N GLN A 5 -12.51 35.14 7.83
CA GLN A 5 -11.74 33.90 7.74
C GLN A 5 -12.41 32.91 8.70
N ALA A 6 -13.45 32.24 8.20
CA ALA A 6 -13.85 30.97 8.79
C ALA A 6 -12.63 30.05 8.66
N ASP A 7 -12.07 29.61 9.79
CA ASP A 7 -11.11 28.52 9.83
C ASP A 7 -11.77 27.32 9.12
N GLU A 8 -11.42 27.09 7.85
CA GLU A 8 -11.83 25.88 7.13
C GLU A 8 -11.19 24.71 7.87
N VAL A 9 -12.02 23.98 8.63
CA VAL A 9 -11.60 22.73 9.26
C VAL A 9 -11.06 21.84 8.13
N PRO A 10 -9.79 21.40 8.18
CA PRO A 10 -9.22 20.62 7.10
C PRO A 10 -10.05 19.36 6.88
N THR A 11 -10.52 19.17 5.66
CA THR A 11 -11.25 17.96 5.26
C THR A 11 -10.30 16.77 5.32
N LEU A 12 -10.64 15.76 6.11
CA LEU A 12 -9.85 14.52 6.20
C LEU A 12 -9.86 13.79 4.85
N PRO A 13 -8.78 13.11 4.46
CA PRO A 13 -8.79 12.23 3.31
C PRO A 13 -9.88 11.16 3.44
N CYS A 14 -10.60 10.93 2.34
CA CYS A 14 -11.74 10.03 2.26
C CYS A 14 -11.39 8.75 1.50
N ILE A 15 -11.89 7.64 2.03
CA ILE A 15 -11.95 6.32 1.41
C ILE A 15 -13.39 6.11 0.98
N LEU A 16 -13.67 6.21 -0.31
CA LEU A 16 -15.03 6.01 -0.81
C LEU A 16 -15.31 4.50 -0.90
N VAL A 17 -16.38 4.06 -0.26
CA VAL A 17 -16.89 2.69 -0.32
C VAL A 17 -18.26 2.69 -0.99
N THR A 18 -18.42 1.87 -2.02
CA THR A 18 -19.67 1.76 -2.79
C THR A 18 -19.94 0.33 -3.22
N SER A 19 -21.19 0.02 -3.53
CA SER A 19 -21.59 -1.28 -4.08
C SER A 19 -22.39 -1.14 -5.37
N CYS A 20 -22.08 -2.01 -6.33
CA CYS A 20 -22.89 -2.23 -7.53
C CYS A 20 -23.96 -3.32 -7.32
N ASP A 21 -23.98 -3.97 -6.17
CA ASP A 21 -24.99 -4.96 -5.75
C ASP A 21 -25.91 -4.36 -4.68
N PRO A 22 -27.22 -4.21 -4.94
CA PRO A 22 -28.19 -3.73 -3.96
C PRO A 22 -28.34 -4.61 -2.71
N GLY A 23 -27.92 -5.88 -2.78
CA GLY A 23 -27.96 -6.82 -1.66
C GLY A 23 -26.76 -6.72 -0.72
N PHE A 24 -25.68 -6.10 -1.16
CA PHE A 24 -24.49 -5.87 -0.35
C PHE A 24 -24.69 -4.65 0.55
N LYS A 25 -24.07 -4.70 1.73
CA LYS A 25 -24.13 -3.61 2.72
C LYS A 25 -22.75 -3.03 2.90
N GLU A 26 -22.50 -1.85 2.35
CA GLU A 26 -21.23 -1.14 2.45
C GLU A 26 -20.82 -0.92 3.91
N GLU A 27 -21.79 -0.66 4.79
CA GLU A 27 -21.59 -0.49 6.23
C GLU A 27 -20.99 -1.74 6.89
N GLU A 28 -21.34 -2.93 6.42
CA GLU A 28 -20.82 -4.18 6.95
C GLU A 28 -19.33 -4.36 6.59
N LEU A 29 -18.94 -3.97 5.36
CA LEU A 29 -17.54 -3.95 4.98
C LEU A 29 -16.76 -2.91 5.79
N ILE A 30 -17.31 -1.70 5.96
CA ILE A 30 -16.69 -0.65 6.80
C ILE A 30 -16.50 -1.15 8.23
N ARG A 31 -17.51 -1.80 8.81
CA ARG A 31 -17.43 -2.39 10.16
C ARG A 31 -16.24 -3.33 10.28
N GLN A 32 -16.04 -4.19 9.29
CA GLN A 32 -14.94 -5.15 9.26
C GLN A 32 -13.59 -4.46 9.05
N ILE A 33 -13.49 -3.45 8.16
CA ILE A 33 -12.26 -2.66 7.97
C ILE A 33 -11.85 -1.95 9.27
N LEU A 34 -12.82 -1.39 9.99
CA LEU A 34 -12.59 -0.73 11.28
C LEU A 34 -12.29 -1.72 12.43
N GLY A 35 -12.47 -3.02 12.21
CA GLY A 35 -12.26 -4.06 13.23
C GLY A 35 -13.25 -3.97 14.40
N LEU A 36 -14.47 -3.49 14.17
CA LEU A 36 -15.46 -3.25 15.23
C LEU A 36 -16.47 -4.39 15.33
N GLU A 37 -16.95 -4.71 16.55
CA GLU A 37 -18.04 -5.68 16.74
C GLU A 37 -19.38 -5.20 16.16
N SER A 38 -19.64 -3.89 16.24
CA SER A 38 -20.80 -3.23 15.67
C SER A 38 -20.40 -1.87 15.11
N LEU A 39 -21.02 -1.47 13.99
CA LEU A 39 -20.74 -0.17 13.40
C LEU A 39 -21.41 0.94 14.22
N PRO A 40 -20.68 1.98 14.65
CA PRO A 40 -21.28 3.13 15.31
C PRO A 40 -22.15 3.93 14.34
N GLN A 41 -22.93 4.86 14.88
CA GLN A 41 -23.60 5.84 14.05
C GLN A 41 -22.55 6.67 13.29
N ALA A 42 -22.85 7.01 12.02
CA ALA A 42 -22.00 7.88 11.22
C ALA A 42 -21.74 9.20 11.96
N SER A 43 -20.48 9.63 11.94
CA SER A 43 -20.04 10.87 12.58
C SER A 43 -20.66 12.11 11.93
N LYS A 44 -20.90 12.00 10.63
CA LYS A 44 -21.54 12.98 9.78
C LYS A 44 -22.41 12.22 8.78
N THR A 45 -23.60 12.74 8.52
CA THR A 45 -24.45 12.32 7.41
C THR A 45 -24.95 13.59 6.74
N GLU A 46 -24.69 13.72 5.45
CA GLU A 46 -25.06 14.86 4.64
C GLU A 46 -25.57 14.34 3.31
N GLU A 47 -26.78 14.78 2.96
CA GLU A 47 -27.54 14.27 1.82
C GLU A 47 -27.72 12.73 1.89
N ARG A 48 -26.89 11.99 1.15
CA ARG A 48 -26.89 10.51 1.05
C ARG A 48 -25.53 9.89 1.35
N VAL A 49 -24.60 10.70 1.84
CA VAL A 49 -23.26 10.25 2.19
C VAL A 49 -23.16 10.11 3.71
N SER A 50 -22.52 9.03 4.16
CA SER A 50 -22.27 8.76 5.57
C SER A 50 -20.78 8.58 5.82
N TRP A 51 -20.26 9.25 6.84
CA TRP A 51 -18.83 9.27 7.17
C TRP A 51 -18.53 8.54 8.48
N TYR A 52 -17.53 7.66 8.41
CA TYR A 52 -17.03 6.87 9.53
C TYR A 52 -15.55 7.19 9.73
N PRO A 53 -15.18 7.89 10.80
CA PRO A 53 -13.80 8.28 11.03
C PRO A 53 -12.95 7.05 11.35
N TRP A 54 -11.73 7.02 10.84
CA TRP A 54 -10.76 5.98 11.11
C TRP A 54 -9.38 6.58 11.32
N THR A 55 -8.70 6.14 12.38
CA THR A 55 -7.30 6.48 12.60
C THR A 55 -6.46 5.28 12.21
N ILE A 56 -5.75 5.41 11.09
CA ILE A 56 -4.69 4.49 10.72
C ILE A 56 -3.53 4.75 11.66
N ASN A 57 -3.06 3.70 12.32
CA ASN A 57 -1.99 3.79 13.31
C ASN A 57 -1.12 2.54 13.21
N ASN A 58 -0.04 2.63 12.43
CA ASN A 58 0.87 1.51 12.18
C ASN A 58 2.25 1.79 12.80
N LYS A 59 3.25 0.94 12.53
CA LYS A 59 4.62 1.09 13.08
C LYS A 59 5.26 2.43 12.70
N TYR A 60 4.93 2.98 11.53
CA TYR A 60 5.64 4.09 10.91
C TYR A 60 4.94 5.43 11.10
N TYR A 61 3.61 5.46 11.01
CA TYR A 61 2.84 6.70 11.01
C TYR A 61 1.46 6.55 11.67
N THR A 62 0.85 7.70 11.96
CA THR A 62 -0.58 7.87 12.22
C THR A 62 -1.21 8.71 11.12
N ALA A 63 -2.43 8.38 10.70
CA ALA A 63 -3.19 9.19 9.75
C ALA A 63 -4.68 9.14 10.08
N ASN A 64 -5.34 10.30 10.08
CA ASN A 64 -6.78 10.39 10.27
C ASN A 64 -7.46 10.42 8.90
N VAL A 65 -8.30 9.43 8.63
CA VAL A 65 -9.04 9.27 7.37
C VAL A 65 -10.52 9.10 7.68
N SER A 66 -11.38 9.17 6.67
CA SER A 66 -12.81 8.85 6.81
C SER A 66 -13.23 7.83 5.75
N LEU A 67 -13.94 6.78 6.15
CA LEU A 67 -14.66 5.93 5.21
C LEU A 67 -16.00 6.57 4.89
N CYS A 68 -16.31 6.71 3.62
CA CYS A 68 -17.48 7.41 3.13
C CYS A 68 -18.32 6.44 2.30
N VAL A 69 -19.59 6.21 2.67
CA VAL A 69 -20.53 5.43 1.83
C VAL A 69 -21.17 6.35 0.81
N VAL A 70 -21.00 6.06 -0.47
CA VAL A 70 -21.64 6.79 -1.57
C VAL A 70 -22.26 5.80 -2.55
N SER A 71 -23.59 5.67 -2.55
CA SER A 71 -24.29 4.63 -3.33
C SER A 71 -24.28 4.86 -4.84
N SER A 72 -24.03 6.08 -5.30
CA SER A 72 -24.06 6.43 -6.72
C SER A 72 -23.12 7.59 -7.04
N PRO A 73 -22.52 7.65 -8.26
CA PRO A 73 -21.77 8.83 -8.70
C PRO A 73 -22.60 10.13 -8.61
N PHE A 74 -23.93 10.04 -8.71
CA PHE A 74 -24.83 11.19 -8.59
C PHE A 74 -25.02 11.69 -7.16
N ASP A 75 -24.71 10.86 -6.15
CA ASP A 75 -24.75 11.23 -4.73
C ASP A 75 -23.38 11.78 -4.27
N MET A 76 -22.42 11.91 -5.17
CA MET A 76 -21.10 12.49 -4.91
C MET A 76 -21.23 14.00 -4.61
N ASN A 77 -20.83 14.40 -3.41
CA ASN A 77 -20.71 15.80 -3.04
C ASN A 77 -19.27 16.32 -3.22
N ILE A 78 -19.13 17.65 -3.15
CA ILE A 78 -17.84 18.32 -3.39
C ILE A 78 -16.78 17.99 -2.33
N GLU A 79 -17.19 17.67 -1.11
CA GLU A 79 -16.28 17.34 -0.01
C GLU A 79 -15.63 15.98 -0.24
N VAL A 80 -16.41 14.96 -0.62
CA VAL A 80 -15.88 13.64 -1.00
C VAL A 80 -15.01 13.78 -2.25
N ALA A 81 -15.47 14.48 -3.29
CA ALA A 81 -14.71 14.62 -4.53
C ALA A 81 -13.33 15.27 -4.31
N ARG A 82 -13.21 16.24 -3.39
CA ARG A 82 -11.94 16.92 -3.09
C ARG A 82 -11.01 16.13 -2.18
N SER A 83 -11.54 15.18 -1.41
CA SER A 83 -10.78 14.47 -0.38
C SER A 83 -10.56 12.98 -0.68
N MET A 84 -11.18 12.43 -1.73
CA MET A 84 -11.06 11.01 -2.08
C MET A 84 -9.61 10.66 -2.46
N GLN A 85 -9.00 9.75 -1.69
CA GLN A 85 -7.65 9.22 -1.96
C GLN A 85 -7.66 7.71 -2.19
N ALA A 86 -8.75 7.03 -1.83
CA ALA A 86 -8.95 5.62 -2.10
C ALA A 86 -10.40 5.35 -2.52
N PHE A 87 -10.59 4.38 -3.40
CA PHE A 87 -11.88 3.95 -3.91
C PHE A 87 -12.01 2.43 -3.83
N ILE A 88 -13.05 1.98 -3.13
CA ILE A 88 -13.38 0.57 -2.91
C ILE A 88 -14.78 0.34 -3.46
N VAL A 89 -14.90 -0.54 -4.44
CA VAL A 89 -16.18 -0.87 -5.07
C VAL A 89 -16.45 -2.37 -5.00
N TYR A 90 -17.62 -2.73 -4.48
CA TYR A 90 -18.10 -4.10 -4.50
C TYR A 90 -18.89 -4.40 -5.78
N PHE A 91 -18.69 -5.59 -6.35
CA PHE A 91 -19.52 -6.14 -7.42
C PHE A 91 -19.95 -7.58 -7.10
N ASP A 92 -21.15 -7.96 -7.53
CA ASP A 92 -21.62 -9.33 -7.42
C ASP A 92 -21.08 -10.19 -8.57
N SER A 93 -20.09 -11.03 -8.28
CA SER A 93 -19.48 -11.95 -9.24
C SER A 93 -20.45 -13.03 -9.74
N LYS A 94 -21.57 -13.31 -9.05
CA LYS A 94 -22.56 -14.31 -9.50
C LYS A 94 -23.44 -13.77 -10.62
N THR A 95 -23.56 -12.45 -10.72
CA THR A 95 -24.31 -11.77 -11.77
C THR A 95 -23.40 -11.53 -12.97
N LYS A 96 -23.80 -12.04 -14.15
CA LYS A 96 -23.08 -11.78 -15.40
C LYS A 96 -23.06 -10.29 -15.72
N ASP A 97 -21.98 -9.83 -16.33
CA ASP A 97 -21.81 -8.43 -16.75
C ASP A 97 -21.86 -7.41 -15.59
N SER A 98 -21.79 -7.85 -14.33
CA SER A 98 -21.88 -6.96 -13.15
C SER A 98 -20.73 -5.96 -13.05
N LEU A 99 -19.57 -6.27 -13.66
CA LEU A 99 -18.47 -5.33 -13.85
C LEU A 99 -18.89 -4.07 -14.64
N ASN A 100 -19.89 -4.17 -15.53
CA ASN A 100 -20.36 -3.01 -16.29
C ASN A 100 -21.02 -1.95 -15.40
N SER A 101 -21.56 -2.33 -14.24
CA SER A 101 -22.11 -1.38 -13.28
C SER A 101 -21.01 -0.47 -12.69
N VAL A 102 -19.79 -1.01 -12.57
CA VAL A 102 -18.61 -0.25 -12.11
C VAL A 102 -18.21 0.83 -13.12
N ASN A 103 -18.52 0.64 -14.42
CA ASN A 103 -18.18 1.62 -15.46
C ASN A 103 -18.77 3.02 -15.21
N SER A 104 -19.87 3.11 -14.45
CA SER A 104 -20.47 4.40 -14.05
C SER A 104 -19.55 5.23 -13.14
N TRP A 105 -18.62 4.59 -12.44
CA TRP A 105 -17.63 5.21 -11.56
C TRP A 105 -16.31 5.52 -12.26
N LEU A 106 -16.01 4.90 -13.40
CA LEU A 106 -14.69 5.04 -14.05
C LEU A 106 -14.36 6.48 -14.41
N SER A 107 -15.32 7.26 -14.93
CA SER A 107 -15.09 8.68 -15.23
C SER A 107 -14.76 9.52 -13.99
N VAL A 108 -15.33 9.18 -12.84
CA VAL A 108 -15.04 9.83 -11.57
C VAL A 108 -13.64 9.45 -11.08
N VAL A 109 -13.30 8.15 -11.18
CA VAL A 109 -11.99 7.64 -10.78
C VAL A 109 -10.87 8.18 -11.67
N GLU A 110 -11.10 8.29 -12.98
CA GLU A 110 -10.12 8.85 -13.92
C GLU A 110 -9.88 10.35 -13.68
N ASP A 111 -10.93 11.11 -13.34
CA ASP A 111 -10.82 12.56 -13.06
C ASP A 111 -10.14 12.83 -11.71
N LEU A 112 -10.48 12.06 -10.67
CA LEU A 112 -9.98 12.27 -9.31
C LEU A 112 -8.66 11.54 -9.03
N ALA A 113 -8.34 10.50 -9.79
CA ALA A 113 -7.12 9.71 -9.73
C ALA A 113 -6.69 9.31 -8.29
N PRO A 114 -7.54 8.60 -7.51
CA PRO A 114 -7.16 8.11 -6.19
C PRO A 114 -5.99 7.12 -6.28
N GLU A 115 -5.16 7.10 -5.25
CA GLU A 115 -3.93 6.29 -5.22
C GLU A 115 -4.21 4.80 -4.99
N VAL A 116 -5.32 4.47 -4.34
CA VAL A 116 -5.72 3.10 -4.03
C VAL A 116 -7.05 2.78 -4.69
N LEU A 117 -7.06 1.77 -5.55
CA LEU A 117 -8.24 1.28 -6.27
C LEU A 117 -8.45 -0.20 -5.96
N ILE A 118 -9.57 -0.55 -5.31
CA ILE A 118 -9.86 -1.93 -4.91
C ILE A 118 -11.22 -2.36 -5.44
N LEU A 119 -11.21 -3.42 -6.26
CA LEU A 119 -12.41 -4.10 -6.73
C LEU A 119 -12.66 -5.29 -5.81
N VAL A 120 -13.83 -5.33 -5.18
CA VAL A 120 -14.18 -6.32 -4.17
C VAL A 120 -15.31 -7.22 -4.67
N CYS A 121 -15.21 -8.52 -4.42
CA CYS A 121 -16.34 -9.45 -4.54
C CYS A 121 -16.32 -10.45 -3.39
N ASP A 122 -17.41 -11.18 -3.17
CA ASP A 122 -17.44 -12.29 -2.19
C ASP A 122 -16.40 -13.36 -2.55
N HIS A 123 -16.52 -13.96 -3.73
CA HIS A 123 -15.54 -14.85 -4.35
C HIS A 123 -15.75 -14.84 -5.86
N ALA A 124 -14.73 -15.13 -6.66
CA ALA A 124 -14.90 -15.27 -8.10
C ALA A 124 -15.88 -16.42 -8.45
N CYS A 125 -16.69 -16.25 -9.50
CA CYS A 125 -17.70 -17.24 -9.86
C CYS A 125 -17.70 -17.54 -11.36
N ASP A 126 -17.29 -18.74 -11.76
CA ASP A 126 -17.21 -19.14 -13.18
C ASP A 126 -18.56 -19.15 -13.92
N SER A 127 -19.68 -19.18 -13.19
CA SER A 127 -21.02 -19.08 -13.78
C SER A 127 -21.51 -17.64 -14.00
N GLY A 128 -20.86 -16.67 -13.35
CA GLY A 128 -21.05 -15.23 -13.54
C GLY A 128 -19.78 -14.61 -14.12
N VAL A 129 -19.04 -13.88 -13.29
CA VAL A 129 -17.74 -13.27 -13.60
C VAL A 129 -16.63 -14.15 -13.02
N SER A 130 -15.82 -14.73 -13.90
CA SER A 130 -14.68 -15.57 -13.52
C SER A 130 -13.54 -14.76 -12.89
N LYS A 131 -12.65 -15.44 -12.17
CA LYS A 131 -11.45 -14.79 -11.58
C LYS A 131 -10.58 -14.14 -12.65
N GLN A 132 -10.37 -14.85 -13.76
CA GLN A 132 -9.57 -14.36 -14.89
C GLN A 132 -10.18 -13.09 -15.50
N GLU A 133 -11.50 -13.06 -15.68
CA GLU A 133 -12.21 -11.90 -16.23
C GLU A 133 -12.10 -10.69 -15.30
N ALA A 134 -12.35 -10.89 -14.00
CA ALA A 134 -12.21 -9.82 -13.00
C ALA A 134 -10.76 -9.30 -12.92
N GLN A 135 -9.77 -10.18 -12.96
CA GLN A 135 -8.35 -9.80 -12.99
C GLN A 135 -7.98 -9.02 -14.25
N GLN A 136 -8.45 -9.44 -15.42
CA GLN A 136 -8.20 -8.73 -16.67
C GLN A 136 -8.85 -7.34 -16.65
N TRP A 137 -10.06 -7.23 -16.09
CA TRP A 137 -10.72 -5.95 -15.89
C TRP A 137 -9.92 -5.05 -14.93
N CYS A 138 -9.42 -5.61 -13.83
CA CYS A 138 -8.61 -4.90 -12.85
C CYS A 138 -7.31 -4.35 -13.46
N LEU A 139 -6.58 -5.18 -14.23
CA LEU A 139 -5.37 -4.76 -14.94
C LEU A 139 -5.63 -3.61 -15.93
N ALA A 140 -6.79 -3.62 -16.60
CA ALA A 140 -7.15 -2.58 -17.56
C ALA A 140 -7.46 -1.22 -16.91
N HIS A 141 -7.93 -1.21 -15.66
CA HIS A 141 -8.36 0.00 -14.95
C HIS A 141 -7.51 0.32 -13.70
N ALA A 142 -6.39 -0.38 -13.52
CA ALA A 142 -5.48 -0.26 -12.38
C ALA A 142 -6.10 -0.55 -11.00
N PHE A 143 -7.14 -1.38 -10.95
CA PHE A 143 -7.70 -1.87 -9.68
C PHE A 143 -6.91 -3.09 -9.18
N GLU A 144 -6.94 -3.29 -7.87
CA GLU A 144 -6.58 -4.55 -7.24
C GLU A 144 -7.85 -5.38 -6.98
N LEU A 145 -7.86 -6.65 -7.39
CA LEU A 145 -8.96 -7.57 -7.08
C LEU A 145 -8.78 -8.15 -5.67
N VAL A 146 -9.79 -8.00 -4.82
CA VAL A 146 -9.86 -8.65 -3.51
C VAL A 146 -11.13 -9.48 -3.37
N GLU A 147 -10.95 -10.79 -3.20
CA GLU A 147 -12.02 -11.71 -2.82
C GLU A 147 -12.18 -11.70 -1.29
N LEU A 148 -13.40 -11.45 -0.77
CA LEU A 148 -13.69 -11.44 0.67
C LEU A 148 -13.61 -12.83 1.30
N ASN A 149 -14.08 -13.85 0.58
CA ASN A 149 -14.16 -15.24 0.98
C ASN A 149 -13.67 -16.15 -0.18
N PRO A 150 -12.41 -16.05 -0.61
CA PRO A 150 -11.90 -16.83 -1.73
C PRO A 150 -12.04 -18.33 -1.47
N GLN A 151 -12.32 -19.09 -2.53
CA GLN A 151 -12.45 -20.55 -2.44
C GLN A 151 -11.08 -21.23 -2.29
N ASP A 152 -10.10 -20.72 -3.03
CA ASP A 152 -8.72 -21.17 -2.97
C ASP A 152 -7.94 -20.24 -2.05
N LEU A 153 -7.55 -20.75 -0.88
CA LEU A 153 -6.66 -20.05 0.03
C LEU A 153 -5.21 -20.24 -0.41
N PRO A 154 -4.34 -19.24 -0.19
CA PRO A 154 -2.91 -19.40 -0.38
C PRO A 154 -2.38 -20.52 0.51
N ASP A 155 -1.32 -21.19 0.05
CA ASP A 155 -0.68 -22.27 0.81
C ASP A 155 -0.11 -21.71 2.12
N GLU A 156 -0.46 -22.32 3.26
CA GLU A 156 0.06 -21.88 4.57
C GLU A 156 1.54 -22.25 4.72
N ASP A 157 2.04 -23.20 3.93
CA ASP A 157 3.44 -23.61 3.90
C ASP A 157 4.31 -22.71 3.01
N ASP A 158 3.73 -21.79 2.24
CA ASP A 158 4.51 -20.77 1.52
C ASP A 158 5.17 -19.83 2.53
N ASP A 159 6.46 -19.50 2.33
CA ASP A 159 7.20 -18.59 3.21
C ASP A 159 6.55 -17.19 3.32
N PHE A 160 5.77 -16.80 2.30
CA PHE A 160 5.10 -15.51 2.19
C PHE A 160 3.67 -15.68 1.64
N PRO A 161 2.73 -16.19 2.45
CA PRO A 161 1.38 -16.43 1.97
C PRO A 161 0.69 -15.10 1.68
N GLU A 162 0.06 -14.99 0.51
CA GLU A 162 -0.71 -13.80 0.16
C GLU A 162 -1.86 -13.59 1.16
N SER A 163 -2.09 -12.35 1.59
CA SER A 163 -3.28 -12.06 2.38
C SER A 163 -4.51 -11.92 1.48
N THR A 164 -5.66 -12.37 1.97
CA THR A 164 -6.95 -12.24 1.26
C THR A 164 -7.99 -11.48 2.10
N GLY A 165 -9.15 -11.22 1.52
CA GLY A 165 -10.30 -10.59 2.18
C GLY A 165 -10.03 -9.23 2.82
N VAL A 166 -10.77 -8.92 3.89
CA VAL A 166 -10.66 -7.62 4.58
C VAL A 166 -9.25 -7.36 5.10
N LYS A 167 -8.50 -8.40 5.49
CA LYS A 167 -7.09 -8.27 5.87
C LYS A 167 -6.27 -7.65 4.74
N ARG A 168 -6.47 -8.08 3.49
CA ARG A 168 -5.78 -7.52 2.33
C ARG A 168 -6.17 -6.06 2.07
N ILE A 169 -7.47 -5.73 2.17
CA ILE A 169 -7.96 -4.35 2.05
C ILE A 169 -7.27 -3.44 3.06
N VAL A 170 -7.26 -3.85 4.34
CA VAL A 170 -6.62 -3.07 5.41
C VAL A 170 -5.13 -2.90 5.17
N GLN A 171 -4.43 -3.93 4.66
CA GLN A 171 -3.01 -3.82 4.29
C GLN A 171 -2.77 -2.82 3.17
N ALA A 172 -3.57 -2.86 2.09
CA ALA A 172 -3.46 -1.89 1.01
C ALA A 172 -3.67 -0.44 1.51
N LEU A 173 -4.66 -0.22 2.38
CA LEU A 173 -4.91 1.10 2.98
C LEU A 173 -3.79 1.54 3.94
N ASN A 174 -3.17 0.62 4.68
CA ASN A 174 -2.02 0.90 5.55
C ASN A 174 -0.71 1.15 4.77
N ALA A 175 -0.64 0.72 3.52
CA ALA A 175 0.52 0.93 2.67
C ALA A 175 0.47 2.28 1.93
N ASN A 176 -0.68 2.97 1.95
CA ASN A 176 -0.84 4.25 1.29
C ASN A 176 -0.23 5.43 2.06
N VAL A 177 0.16 6.50 1.36
CA VAL A 177 0.65 7.75 1.97
C VAL A 177 -0.48 8.76 2.02
N TRP A 178 -1.17 8.84 3.15
CA TRP A 178 -2.32 9.72 3.33
C TRP A 178 -1.92 11.18 3.49
N SER A 179 -2.75 12.11 2.99
CA SER A 179 -2.49 13.56 3.18
C SER A 179 -2.48 14.01 4.66
N SER A 180 -3.08 13.23 5.54
CA SER A 180 -3.10 13.45 7.00
C SER A 180 -2.02 12.65 7.74
N VAL A 181 -0.99 12.16 7.04
CA VAL A 181 0.09 11.36 7.62
C VAL A 181 0.95 12.17 8.60
N GLU A 182 1.16 11.61 9.78
CA GLU A 182 2.06 12.09 10.82
C GLU A 182 3.03 10.97 11.17
N MET A 183 4.32 11.16 10.85
CA MET A 183 5.36 10.15 11.11
C MET A 183 5.63 10.04 12.61
N LYS A 184 5.88 8.82 13.09
CA LYS A 184 6.26 8.60 14.49
C LYS A 184 7.75 8.86 14.69
N ASP A 185 8.06 9.79 15.60
CA ASP A 185 9.43 10.24 15.87
C ASP A 185 10.40 9.13 16.28
N GLU A 186 9.93 8.07 16.96
CA GLU A 186 10.81 7.00 17.47
C GLU A 186 11.44 6.12 16.37
N HIS A 187 10.89 6.11 15.15
CA HIS A 187 11.43 5.35 14.01
C HIS A 187 12.21 6.23 13.00
N SER A 188 12.31 7.54 13.26
CA SER A 188 12.98 8.49 12.37
C SER A 188 14.50 8.33 12.31
N GLN A 189 15.12 7.62 13.26
CA GLN A 189 16.57 7.37 13.27
C GLN A 189 17.01 6.15 12.43
N GLY A 190 16.09 5.24 12.07
CA GLY A 190 16.41 3.98 11.36
C GLY A 190 15.86 3.86 9.94
N PHE A 191 15.22 4.89 9.38
CA PHE A 191 14.61 4.83 8.03
C PHE A 191 14.84 6.14 7.25
N GLY A 192 16.11 6.53 7.09
CA GLY A 192 16.51 7.80 6.47
C GLY A 192 15.95 8.04 5.06
N LEU A 193 15.64 6.98 4.31
CA LEU A 193 15.08 7.06 2.95
C LEU A 193 13.57 7.33 2.92
N MET A 194 12.77 6.67 3.77
CA MET A 194 11.32 6.94 3.85
C MET A 194 11.04 8.29 4.50
N SER A 195 11.82 8.65 5.52
CA SER A 195 11.79 9.99 6.10
C SER A 195 12.08 11.05 5.03
N SER A 196 13.05 10.85 4.13
CA SER A 196 13.39 11.81 3.07
C SER A 196 12.37 11.93 1.94
N LEU A 197 11.63 10.86 1.60
CA LEU A 197 10.53 10.92 0.63
C LEU A 197 9.38 11.83 1.13
N VAL A 198 9.17 11.89 2.44
CA VAL A 198 8.20 12.78 3.10
C VAL A 198 8.83 14.13 3.48
N ALA A 199 10.13 14.15 3.80
CA ALA A 199 10.88 15.29 4.34
C ALA A 199 11.75 16.02 3.30
N SER A 200 11.28 16.19 2.06
CA SER A 200 11.92 17.06 1.05
C SER A 200 11.93 18.57 1.40
N ARG A 201 12.12 18.92 2.69
CA ARG A 201 12.39 20.25 3.23
C ARG A 201 13.31 20.26 4.45
N HIS A 202 14.49 19.63 4.43
CA HIS A 202 15.77 20.18 4.96
C HIS A 202 16.82 19.10 5.33
N ASN A 203 18.06 19.36 4.89
CA ASN A 203 19.31 18.59 5.07
C ASN A 203 19.79 18.40 6.51
N ASN A 204 20.43 17.26 6.82
CA ASN A 204 21.91 17.12 6.93
C ASN A 204 22.36 15.67 7.29
N PRO A 205 23.54 15.19 6.83
CA PRO A 205 24.03 13.81 7.10
C PRO A 205 25.15 13.75 8.16
N ARG A 206 25.44 12.55 8.73
CA ARG A 206 26.69 12.17 9.44
C ARG A 206 26.81 10.64 9.67
N PRO A 207 28.01 10.07 9.97
CA PRO A 207 28.56 8.93 9.21
C PRO A 207 28.80 7.61 10.00
N SER A 208 29.04 6.56 9.21
CA SER A 208 29.13 5.12 9.49
C SER A 208 30.46 4.63 10.11
N GLN A 209 30.44 3.38 10.63
CA GLN A 209 31.63 2.60 10.99
C GLN A 209 31.59 1.17 10.40
N GLU A 210 32.76 0.68 9.96
CA GLU A 210 33.02 -0.48 9.08
C GLU A 210 33.05 -1.86 9.78
N THR A 211 32.82 -2.95 9.04
CA THR A 211 33.38 -4.30 9.32
C THR A 211 33.63 -5.12 8.02
N LEU A 212 34.68 -5.95 8.04
CA LEU A 212 35.41 -6.58 6.91
C LEU A 212 34.80 -7.91 6.38
N VAL A 213 34.71 -8.13 5.04
CA VAL A 213 35.31 -9.27 4.26
C VAL A 213 34.92 -9.35 2.75
N ASN A 214 35.94 -9.68 1.93
CA ASN A 214 36.00 -10.10 0.50
C ASN A 214 35.92 -8.97 -0.57
N PRO A 215 37.06 -8.57 -1.18
CA PRO A 215 37.25 -7.23 -1.75
C PRO A 215 36.44 -6.91 -3.01
N MET A 216 35.94 -7.90 -3.76
CA MET A 216 35.21 -7.66 -5.01
C MET A 216 33.69 -7.63 -4.81
N ILE A 217 33.19 -8.30 -3.77
CA ILE A 217 31.77 -8.30 -3.36
C ILE A 217 31.52 -7.09 -2.45
N ASP A 218 32.51 -6.72 -1.63
CA ASP A 218 32.50 -5.48 -0.83
C ASP A 218 32.34 -4.24 -1.70
N ILE A 219 33.02 -4.16 -2.86
CA ILE A 219 32.97 -2.94 -3.69
C ILE A 219 31.56 -2.68 -4.22
N ASP A 220 30.89 -3.70 -4.75
CA ASP A 220 29.52 -3.54 -5.28
C ASP A 220 28.50 -3.23 -4.18
N ILE A 221 28.67 -3.85 -3.00
CA ILE A 221 27.82 -3.65 -1.82
C ILE A 221 28.04 -2.28 -1.18
N GLN A 222 29.30 -1.86 -1.05
CA GLN A 222 29.69 -0.54 -0.56
C GLN A 222 29.22 0.55 -1.52
N GLU A 223 29.30 0.31 -2.83
CA GLU A 223 28.76 1.23 -3.83
C GLU A 223 27.24 1.34 -3.71
N LEU A 224 26.52 0.22 -3.53
CA LEU A 224 25.08 0.23 -3.26
C LEU A 224 24.75 1.05 -2.00
N ALA A 225 25.48 0.81 -0.90
CA ALA A 225 25.30 1.52 0.37
C ALA A 225 25.63 3.02 0.27
N ASN A 226 26.61 3.39 -0.54
CA ASN A 226 26.97 4.78 -0.79
C ASN A 226 25.92 5.49 -1.66
N LEU A 227 25.36 4.80 -2.66
CA LEU A 227 24.28 5.32 -3.50
C LEU A 227 22.99 5.52 -2.68
N THR A 228 22.71 4.65 -1.72
CA THR A 228 21.56 4.81 -0.80
C THR A 228 21.74 5.88 0.27
N ALA A 229 22.98 6.19 0.67
CA ALA A 229 23.29 7.23 1.66
C ALA A 229 23.54 8.62 1.04
N GLY A 230 23.61 8.72 -0.29
CA GLY A 230 23.80 9.97 -1.03
C GLY A 230 22.53 10.80 -1.17
N ASP A 231 22.66 12.04 -1.65
CA ASP A 231 21.51 12.92 -1.92
C ASP A 231 20.53 12.26 -2.91
N ALA A 232 19.24 12.43 -2.64
CA ALA A 232 18.16 11.87 -3.47
C ALA A 232 17.96 12.71 -4.74
N ASP A 233 18.92 12.63 -5.67
CA ASP A 233 18.74 13.15 -7.02
C ASP A 233 18.47 12.02 -8.04
N VAL A 234 17.94 12.41 -9.20
CA VAL A 234 17.52 11.48 -10.26
C VAL A 234 18.71 10.65 -10.77
N GLU A 235 19.91 11.22 -10.80
CA GLU A 235 21.11 10.52 -11.25
C GLU A 235 21.54 9.43 -10.25
N ASN A 236 21.39 9.68 -8.96
CA ASN A 236 21.70 8.73 -7.90
C ASN A 236 20.71 7.55 -7.92
N PHE A 237 19.43 7.82 -8.17
CA PHE A 237 18.40 6.78 -8.34
C PHE A 237 18.62 5.91 -9.59
N GLU A 238 18.94 6.52 -10.73
CA GLU A 238 19.27 5.78 -11.96
C GLU A 238 20.53 4.90 -11.78
N ARG A 239 21.54 5.40 -11.05
CA ARG A 239 22.74 4.62 -10.72
C ARG A 239 22.41 3.46 -9.80
N LEU A 240 21.54 3.65 -8.81
CA LEU A 240 21.09 2.59 -7.91
C LEU A 240 20.35 1.47 -8.67
N PHE A 241 19.45 1.82 -9.58
CA PHE A 241 18.77 0.84 -10.44
C PHE A 241 19.72 0.13 -11.41
N THR A 242 20.68 0.85 -11.97
CA THR A 242 21.74 0.27 -12.81
C THR A 242 22.56 -0.74 -12.01
N LYS A 243 22.93 -0.40 -10.77
CA LYS A 243 23.69 -1.28 -9.88
C LYS A 243 22.91 -2.52 -9.46
N LEU A 244 21.64 -2.37 -9.09
CA LEU A 244 20.74 -3.50 -8.79
C LEU A 244 20.62 -4.45 -9.98
N LYS A 245 20.53 -3.90 -11.21
CA LYS A 245 20.49 -4.69 -12.44
C LYS A 245 21.80 -5.46 -12.66
N GLU A 246 22.94 -4.82 -12.49
CA GLU A 246 24.25 -5.48 -12.58
C GLU A 246 24.41 -6.62 -11.56
N MET A 247 23.96 -6.40 -10.31
CA MET A 247 24.01 -7.41 -9.25
C MET A 247 23.05 -8.57 -9.53
N LYS A 248 21.87 -8.31 -10.11
CA LYS A 248 20.92 -9.33 -10.57
C LYS A 248 21.50 -10.16 -11.71
N ASP A 249 22.13 -9.52 -12.70
CA ASP A 249 22.74 -10.20 -13.84
C ASP A 249 23.91 -11.10 -13.38
N LYS A 250 24.74 -10.63 -12.44
CA LYS A 250 25.78 -11.45 -11.78
C LYS A 250 25.17 -12.64 -11.04
N ALA A 251 24.11 -12.43 -10.25
CA ALA A 251 23.43 -13.50 -9.54
C ALA A 251 22.89 -14.56 -10.50
N SER A 252 22.35 -14.17 -11.66
CA SER A 252 21.81 -15.12 -12.65
C SER A 252 22.84 -16.11 -13.21
N SER A 253 24.12 -15.76 -13.16
CA SER A 253 25.24 -16.61 -13.63
C SER A 253 25.74 -17.61 -12.58
N LEU A 254 25.27 -17.52 -11.33
CA LEU A 254 25.73 -18.36 -10.22
C LEU A 254 24.91 -19.66 -10.07
N PRO A 255 25.50 -20.78 -9.62
CA PRO A 255 24.78 -21.98 -9.18
C PRO A 255 23.79 -21.68 -8.03
N HIS A 256 22.75 -22.51 -7.87
CA HIS A 256 21.64 -22.28 -6.91
C HIS A 256 22.10 -21.96 -5.48
N GLU A 257 23.00 -22.77 -4.91
CA GLU A 257 23.54 -22.53 -3.56
C GLU A 257 24.29 -21.20 -3.42
N GLN A 258 25.06 -20.82 -4.45
CA GLN A 258 25.79 -19.55 -4.46
C GLN A 258 24.86 -18.35 -4.71
N ARG A 259 23.76 -18.55 -5.45
CA ARG A 259 22.71 -17.53 -5.64
C ARG A 259 22.01 -17.20 -4.34
N LYS A 260 21.72 -18.21 -3.51
CA LYS A 260 21.08 -18.02 -2.20
C LYS A 260 21.95 -17.14 -1.28
N VAL A 261 23.24 -17.50 -1.15
CA VAL A 261 24.22 -16.72 -0.37
C VAL A 261 24.42 -15.31 -0.94
N HIS A 262 24.43 -15.17 -2.28
CA HIS A 262 24.52 -13.86 -2.91
C HIS A 262 23.28 -13.00 -2.61
N ALA A 263 22.07 -13.54 -2.80
CA ALA A 263 20.82 -12.84 -2.52
C ALA A 263 20.71 -12.42 -1.05
N GLU A 264 21.10 -13.30 -0.11
CA GLU A 264 21.14 -12.97 1.31
C GLU A 264 22.04 -11.76 1.59
N LYS A 265 23.23 -11.72 0.98
CA LYS A 265 24.16 -10.58 1.13
C LYS A 265 23.61 -9.29 0.54
N VAL A 266 23.00 -9.36 -0.64
CA VAL A 266 22.38 -8.19 -1.28
C VAL A 266 21.23 -7.66 -0.43
N ALA A 267 20.39 -8.56 0.10
CA ALA A 267 19.27 -8.20 0.95
C ALA A 267 19.74 -7.56 2.27
N LYS A 268 20.74 -8.15 2.94
CA LYS A 268 21.33 -7.59 4.17
C LYS A 268 21.96 -6.21 3.92
N ALA A 269 22.75 -6.09 2.86
CA ALA A 269 23.35 -4.83 2.46
C ALA A 269 22.29 -3.75 2.18
N PHE A 270 21.24 -4.10 1.43
CA PHE A 270 20.15 -3.19 1.13
C PHE A 270 19.37 -2.80 2.39
N TRP A 271 19.13 -3.75 3.30
CA TRP A 271 18.46 -3.49 4.58
C TRP A 271 19.24 -2.50 5.44
N MET A 272 20.55 -2.71 5.60
CA MET A 272 21.42 -1.78 6.34
C MET A 272 21.48 -0.40 5.67
N ALA A 273 21.53 -0.39 4.33
CA ALA A 273 21.56 0.82 3.52
C ALA A 273 20.31 1.69 3.65
N ILE A 274 19.13 1.10 3.87
CA ILE A 274 17.89 1.83 4.13
C ILE A 274 17.70 2.24 5.60
N GLY A 275 18.68 1.91 6.46
CA GLY A 275 18.73 2.26 7.87
C GLY A 275 18.31 1.15 8.84
N GLY A 276 18.05 -0.06 8.33
CA GLY A 276 17.72 -1.22 9.17
C GLY A 276 18.87 -1.63 10.09
N ASP A 277 18.54 -2.04 11.31
CA ASP A 277 19.55 -2.41 12.31
C ASP A 277 20.12 -3.81 12.07
N GLN A 278 21.41 -3.98 12.34
CA GLN A 278 22.11 -5.28 12.20
C GLN A 278 21.49 -6.36 13.11
N ASP A 279 21.00 -5.96 14.29
CA ASP A 279 20.37 -6.87 15.25
C ASP A 279 19.04 -7.46 14.72
N GLU A 280 18.38 -6.81 13.76
CA GLU A 280 17.13 -7.31 13.14
C GLU A 280 17.39 -8.41 12.09
N ILE A 281 18.63 -8.53 11.60
CA ILE A 281 19.03 -9.51 10.57
C ILE A 281 20.00 -10.58 11.10
N ASP A 282 20.52 -10.41 12.32
CA ASP A 282 21.35 -11.39 13.03
C ASP A 282 20.48 -12.53 13.57
N GLY A 283 20.55 -13.68 12.89
CA GLY A 283 19.77 -14.90 13.23
C GLY A 283 18.95 -15.45 12.06
N LEU A 284 18.74 -14.67 10.99
CA LEU A 284 18.05 -15.11 9.76
C LEU A 284 18.94 -15.93 8.82
N SER A 285 20.10 -16.41 9.29
CA SER A 285 21.01 -17.21 8.48
C SER A 285 20.30 -18.50 8.07
N SER A 286 20.28 -18.77 6.77
CA SER A 286 19.82 -20.06 6.23
C SER A 286 20.86 -21.17 6.48
N GLY A 287 21.27 -21.32 7.74
CA GLY A 287 22.02 -22.48 8.20
C GLY A 287 21.06 -23.67 8.26
N GLU A 288 21.22 -24.61 7.33
CA GLU A 288 20.67 -25.95 7.49
C GLU A 288 21.19 -26.53 8.82
N GLU A 289 20.34 -26.59 9.84
CA GLU A 289 20.53 -27.57 10.90
C GLU A 289 20.38 -28.96 10.25
N SER A 290 21.52 -29.65 10.14
CA SER A 290 21.60 -31.05 9.69
C SER A 290 20.91 -32.01 10.65
#